data_AF-A0A3D1H907-F1
#
_entry.id   AF-A0A3D1H907-F1
#
_cell.length_a   1.000
_cell.length_b   1.000
_cell.length_c   1.000
_cell.angle_alpha   90.00
_cell.angle_beta   90.00
_cell.angle_gamma   90.00
#
_symmetry.space_group_name_H-M   'P 1'
#
loop_
_entity.id
_entity.type
_entity.pdbx_description
1 polymer ?
#
loop_
_entity_poly.entity_id
_entity_poly.type
_entity_poly.pdbx_seq_one_letter_code
_entity_poly.pdbx_strand_id
1 'polypeptide(L)' 'TADHGCDPCHSGTDHTREYIPVMVYGNEIKPLNLGTKTGFCDIAATVLELLNITGSVNGKSFADEIRR' A
#
# COMPACT_ATOMS: atom_id res chain seq x y z
N THR A 1 6.33 -2.83 0.35
CA THR A 1 5.10 -3.47 0.88
C THR A 1 5.46 -4.83 1.44
N ALA A 2 4.56 -5.41 2.22
CA ALA A 2 4.47 -6.84 2.49
C ALA A 2 2.99 -7.24 2.29
N ASP A 3 2.66 -8.49 2.55
CA ASP A 3 1.31 -9.05 2.46
C ASP A 3 0.81 -9.59 3.82
N HIS A 4 1.72 -9.88 4.76
CA HIS A 4 1.41 -10.20 6.14
C HIS A 4 2.65 -10.02 7.05
N GLY A 5 2.49 -10.32 8.34
CA GLY A 5 3.61 -10.48 9.27
C GLY A 5 4.03 -11.93 9.40
N CYS A 6 5.23 -12.16 9.92
CA CYS A 6 5.71 -13.48 10.33
C CYS A 6 6.75 -13.28 11.43
N ASP A 7 6.28 -12.81 12.59
CA ASP A 7 7.15 -12.46 13.72
C ASP A 7 7.97 -13.67 14.19
N PRO A 8 9.32 -13.62 14.11
CA PRO A 8 10.19 -14.73 14.49
C PRO A 8 10.21 -15.00 16.00
N CYS A 9 9.67 -14.09 16.81
CA CYS A 9 9.48 -14.27 18.25
C CYS A 9 8.08 -14.80 18.60
N HIS A 10 7.17 -14.92 17.62
CA HIS A 10 5.85 -15.51 17.82
C HIS A 10 5.95 -17.03 18.02
N SER A 11 5.08 -17.58 18.87
CA SER A 11 5.03 -19.03 19.07
C SER A 11 4.37 -19.72 17.87
N GLY A 12 4.85 -20.93 17.55
CA GLY A 12 4.35 -21.69 16.41
C GLY A 12 5.10 -21.39 15.12
N THR A 13 4.47 -21.68 13.98
CA THR A 13 5.09 -21.57 12.63
C THR A 13 4.16 -20.95 11.60
N ASP A 14 3.04 -20.36 12.04
CA ASP A 14 2.08 -19.68 11.17
C ASP A 14 2.35 -18.18 11.13
N HIS A 15 1.73 -17.48 10.17
CA HIS A 15 1.86 -16.04 10.00
C HIS A 15 1.23 -15.24 11.15
N THR A 16 1.67 -13.98 11.30
CA THR A 16 1.11 -13.02 12.24
C THR A 16 0.29 -11.94 11.54
N ARG A 17 -0.77 -11.47 12.21
CA ARG A 17 -1.65 -10.42 11.69
C ARG A 17 -1.08 -9.04 11.99
N GLU A 18 -0.29 -8.51 11.07
CA GLU A 18 0.41 -7.22 11.22
C GLU A 18 0.01 -6.21 10.13
N TYR A 19 0.19 -4.92 10.43
CA TYR A 19 0.23 -3.91 9.39
C TYR A 19 1.48 -4.09 8.53
N ILE A 20 1.40 -3.76 7.25
CA ILE A 20 2.54 -3.81 6.33
C ILE A 20 3.07 -2.39 6.06
N PRO A 21 4.38 -2.23 5.78
CA PRO A 21 4.93 -0.94 5.43
C PRO A 21 4.63 -0.58 3.97
N VAL A 22 4.21 0.67 3.70
CA VAL A 22 4.10 1.20 2.34
C VAL A 22 5.09 2.36 2.17
N MET A 23 5.96 2.25 1.16
CA MET A 23 6.86 3.31 0.74
C MET A 23 6.68 3.53 -0.75
N VAL A 24 6.57 4.80 -1.16
CA VAL A 24 6.41 5.19 -2.55
C VAL A 24 7.53 6.17 -2.89
N TYR A 25 8.20 5.95 -4.01
CA TYR A 25 9.38 6.70 -4.42
C TYR A 25 9.38 6.94 -5.93
N GLY A 26 9.85 8.11 -6.33
CA GLY A 26 9.99 8.50 -7.73
C GLY A 26 10.23 10.00 -7.85
N ASN A 27 10.69 10.45 -9.02
CA ASN A 27 10.99 11.87 -9.26
C ASN A 27 9.76 12.78 -9.11
N GLU A 28 8.59 12.29 -9.51
CA GLU A 28 7.31 13.02 -9.46
C GLU A 28 6.55 12.82 -8.13
N ILE A 29 7.18 12.19 -7.14
CA ILE A 29 6.58 11.94 -5.83
C ILE A 29 6.97 13.07 -4.87
N LYS A 30 5.98 13.72 -4.25
CA LYS A 30 6.21 14.68 -3.17
C LYS A 30 6.34 13.94 -1.83
N PRO A 31 7.20 14.41 -0.92
CA PRO A 31 7.34 13.78 0.39
C PRO A 31 6.11 14.07 1.25
N LEU A 32 5.48 13.03 1.78
CA LEU A 32 4.42 13.14 2.78
C LEU A 32 4.33 11.90 3.66
N ASN A 33 3.65 12.06 4.80
CA ASN A 33 3.16 10.93 5.57
C ASN A 33 1.81 10.49 4.98
N LEU A 34 1.79 9.30 4.38
CA LEU A 34 0.58 8.69 3.81
C LEU A 34 -0.46 8.33 4.89
N GLY A 35 -0.04 8.24 6.15
CA GLY A 35 -0.84 7.66 7.22
C GLY A 35 -1.16 6.18 6.99
N THR A 36 -2.08 5.65 7.77
CA THR A 36 -2.56 4.28 7.60
C THR A 36 -3.60 4.24 6.47
N LYS A 37 -3.42 3.33 5.52
CA LYS A 37 -4.36 3.08 4.42
C LYS A 37 -5.38 2.00 4.81
N THR A 38 -6.51 1.97 4.11
CA THR A 38 -7.67 1.15 4.47
C THR A 38 -7.38 -0.34 4.30
N GLY A 39 -6.58 -0.68 3.28
CA GLY A 39 -6.17 -2.04 3.00
C GLY A 39 -5.23 -2.11 1.79
N PHE A 40 -4.82 -3.32 1.43
CA PHE A 40 -3.89 -3.54 0.31
C PHE A 40 -4.47 -3.12 -1.04
N CYS A 41 -5.80 -3.15 -1.16
CA CYS A 41 -6.55 -2.70 -2.31
C CYS A 41 -6.30 -1.22 -2.66
N ASP A 42 -5.91 -0.37 -1.70
CA ASP A 42 -5.56 1.03 -1.94
C ASP A 42 -4.31 1.14 -2.83
N ILE A 43 -3.37 0.19 -2.71
CA ILE A 43 -2.20 0.08 -3.60
C ILE A 43 -2.65 -0.25 -5.03
N ALA A 44 -3.53 -1.24 -5.18
CA ALA A 44 -4.05 -1.64 -6.50
C ALA A 44 -4.84 -0.51 -7.17
N ALA A 45 -5.70 0.19 -6.43
CA ALA A 45 -6.44 1.36 -6.92
C ALA A 45 -5.48 2.47 -7.39
N THR A 46 -4.42 2.72 -6.62
CA THR A 46 -3.36 3.68 -6.98
C THR A 46 -2.64 3.28 -8.26
N VAL A 47 -2.30 1.99 -8.44
CA VAL A 47 -1.66 1.50 -9.67
C VAL A 47 -2.55 1.69 -10.91
N LEU A 48 -3.84 1.39 -10.80
CA LEU A 48 -4.80 1.59 -11.90
C LEU A 48 -4.84 3.06 -12.34
N GLU A 49 -4.91 3.98 -11.38
CA GLU A 49 -4.93 5.42 -11.65
C GLU A 49 -3.59 5.90 -12.22
N LEU A 50 -2.46 5.45 -11.66
CA LEU A 50 -1.13 5.86 -12.13
C LEU A 50 -0.86 5.43 -13.58
N LEU A 51 -1.37 4.27 -13.99
CA LEU A 51 -1.18 3.69 -15.32
C LEU A 51 -2.31 4.00 -16.31
N ASN A 52 -3.32 4.79 -15.91
CA ASN A 52 -4.51 5.09 -16.71
C ASN A 52 -5.22 3.81 -17.23
N ILE A 53 -5.31 2.78 -16.39
CA ILE A 53 -5.97 1.50 -16.73
C ILE A 53 -7.43 1.55 -16.28
N THR A 54 -8.35 1.27 -17.21
CA THR A 54 -9.77 1.15 -16.90
C THR A 54 -10.04 -0.11 -16.07
N GLY A 55 -10.62 0.06 -14.88
CA GLY A 55 -11.01 -1.01 -13.98
C GLY A 55 -11.38 -0.47 -12.61
N SER A 56 -11.94 -1.32 -11.75
CA SER A 56 -12.19 -0.96 -10.35
C SER A 56 -11.82 -2.10 -9.42
N VAL A 57 -11.27 -1.72 -8.27
CA VAL A 57 -11.05 -2.60 -7.13
C VAL A 57 -11.71 -1.94 -5.92
N ASN A 58 -12.02 -2.71 -4.88
CA ASN A 58 -12.56 -2.17 -3.65
C ASN A 58 -11.46 -1.51 -2.79
N GLY A 59 -10.81 -0.47 -3.34
CA GLY A 59 -9.75 0.31 -2.70
C GLY A 59 -9.81 1.77 -3.12
N LYS A 60 -9.15 2.63 -2.35
CA LYS A 60 -9.08 4.07 -2.57
C LYS A 60 -7.67 4.43 -3.04
N SER A 61 -7.58 4.98 -4.24
CA SER A 61 -6.31 5.48 -4.77
C SER A 61 -5.81 6.65 -3.92
N PHE A 62 -4.49 6.73 -3.76
CA PHE A 62 -3.78 7.86 -3.16
C PHE A 62 -2.82 8.51 -4.16
N ALA A 63 -2.99 8.29 -5.47
CA ALA A 63 -2.09 8.82 -6.51
C ALA A 63 -2.05 10.35 -6.52
N ASP A 64 -3.19 11.02 -6.43
CA ASP A 64 -3.27 12.49 -6.33
C ASP A 64 -2.66 13.03 -5.02
N GLU A 65 -2.70 12.24 -3.93
CA GLU A 65 -2.05 12.61 -2.67
C GLU A 65 -0.51 12.64 -2.79
N ILE A 66 0.08 11.81 -3.67
CA ILE A 66 1.55 11.63 -3.77
C ILE A 66 2.18 12.36 -4.96
N ARG A 67 1.42 12.67 -6.01
CA ARG A 67 1.93 13.36 -7.20
C ARG A 67 2.27 14.83 -6.91
N ARG A 68 3.35 15.31 -7.54
CA ARG A 68 3.69 16.74 -7.62
C ARG A 68 2.78 17.49 -8.58
#